data_AF-A0A260AWU8-F1
#
_entry.id   AF-A0A260AWU8-F1
#
_cell.length_a   1.000
_cell.length_b   1.000
_cell.length_c   1.000
_cell.angle_alpha   90.00
_cell.angle_beta   90.00
_cell.angle_gamma   90.00
#
_symmetry.space_group_name_H-M   'P 1'
#
loop_
_entity.id
_entity.type
_entity.pdbx_description
1 polymer ?
#
loop_
_entity_poly.entity_id
_entity_poly.type
_entity_poly.pdbx_seq_one_letter_code
_entity_poly.pdbx_strand_id
1 'polypeptide(L)'
;MTATPDLDSLTEQRQRSRFFVQHLTYLADNYVDQALVKTALLSGLSQSETAKALGMSKKTVNTHARRPWVPTAAAKGIDLPDATPFYRYIFGSDDSAAAAIATCKRYDRERLHIETY
;
A
#
# COMPACT_ATOMS: atom_id res chain seq x y z
N MET A 1 -39.73 1.11 24.09
CA MET A 1 -39.32 2.49 23.77
C MET A 1 -38.04 2.39 22.94
N THR A 2 -38.12 2.67 21.64
CA THR A 2 -36.95 2.77 20.77
C THR A 2 -36.21 4.05 21.13
N ALA A 3 -35.00 3.93 21.70
CA ALA A 3 -34.15 5.08 21.96
C ALA A 3 -33.93 5.83 20.64
N THR A 4 -34.29 7.12 20.60
CA THR A 4 -33.97 7.98 19.47
C THR A 4 -32.45 7.98 19.33
N PRO A 5 -31.90 7.56 18.16
CA PRO A 5 -30.47 7.50 18.00
C PRO A 5 -29.90 8.92 18.14
N ASP A 6 -28.90 9.04 19.00
CA ASP A 6 -28.18 10.30 19.21
C ASP A 6 -27.54 10.74 17.88
N LEU A 7 -27.89 11.93 17.41
CA LEU A 7 -27.45 12.46 16.12
C LEU A 7 -25.91 12.61 16.07
N ASP A 8 -25.28 12.89 17.20
CA ASP A 8 -23.83 12.98 17.30
C ASP A 8 -23.20 11.60 17.12
N SER A 9 -23.74 10.57 17.80
CA SER A 9 -23.30 9.17 17.61
C SER A 9 -23.42 8.69 16.16
N LEU A 10 -24.52 9.04 15.46
CA LEU A 10 -24.70 8.69 14.04
C LEU A 10 -23.69 9.41 13.14
N THR A 11 -23.40 10.67 13.45
CA THR A 11 -22.43 11.48 12.70
C THR A 11 -21.00 10.94 12.90
N GLU A 12 -20.63 10.60 14.14
CA GLU A 12 -19.33 10.01 14.47
C GLU A 12 -19.15 8.67 13.75
N GLN A 13 -20.16 7.79 13.77
CA GLN A 13 -20.11 6.50 13.07
C GLN A 13 -19.92 6.67 11.56
N ARG A 14 -20.59 7.65 10.95
CA ARG A 14 -20.41 7.99 9.53
C ARG A 14 -18.99 8.49 9.24
N GLN A 15 -18.44 9.35 10.09
CA GLN A 15 -17.08 9.86 9.91
C GLN A 15 -16.04 8.73 10.05
N ARG A 16 -16.17 7.90 11.09
CA ARG A 16 -15.31 6.75 11.32
C ARG A 16 -15.32 5.75 10.15
N SER A 17 -16.48 5.43 9.59
CA SER A 17 -16.56 4.52 8.44
C SER A 17 -15.86 5.08 7.20
N ARG A 18 -16.04 6.38 6.93
CA ARG A 18 -15.34 7.07 5.82
C ARG A 18 -13.83 7.07 6.04
N PHE A 19 -13.38 7.39 7.24
CA PHE A 19 -11.97 7.36 7.59
C PHE A 19 -11.39 5.96 7.43
N PHE A 20 -12.09 4.92 7.89
CA PHE A 20 -11.66 3.53 7.74
C PHE A 20 -11.53 3.11 6.26
N VAL A 21 -12.51 3.43 5.42
CA VAL A 21 -12.45 3.15 3.98
C VAL A 21 -11.29 3.89 3.31
N GLN A 22 -11.09 5.17 3.66
CA GLN A 22 -9.96 5.96 3.16
C GLN A 22 -8.63 5.33 3.59
N HIS A 23 -8.53 4.87 4.83
CA HIS A 23 -7.33 4.23 5.35
C HIS A 23 -7.02 2.92 4.63
N LEU A 24 -8.02 2.05 4.41
CA LEU A 24 -7.83 0.82 3.64
C LEU A 24 -7.44 1.10 2.18
N THR A 25 -8.05 2.10 1.57
CA THR A 25 -7.70 2.53 0.20
C THR A 25 -6.24 3.00 0.14
N TYR A 26 -5.82 3.79 1.13
CA TYR A 26 -4.44 4.23 1.25
C TYR A 26 -3.47 3.06 1.38
N LEU A 27 -3.77 2.09 2.25
CA LEU A 27 -2.94 0.89 2.43
C LEU A 27 -2.87 0.08 1.14
N ALA A 28 -3.99 -0.17 0.45
CA ALA A 28 -4.00 -0.90 -0.81
C ALA A 28 -3.08 -0.26 -1.87
N ASP A 29 -3.25 1.05 -2.12
CA ASP A 29 -2.51 1.79 -3.15
C ASP A 29 -1.01 1.93 -2.83
N ASN A 30 -0.68 2.22 -1.57
CA ASN A 30 0.67 2.62 -1.20
C ASN A 30 1.57 1.45 -0.78
N TYR A 31 0.96 0.36 -0.34
CA TYR A 31 1.68 -0.78 0.19
C TYR A 31 1.55 -2.01 -0.70
N VAL A 32 0.32 -2.41 -1.02
CA VAL A 32 0.06 -3.64 -1.80
C VAL A 32 0.36 -3.42 -3.27
N ASP A 33 -0.24 -2.42 -3.90
CA ASP A 33 -0.06 -2.17 -5.34
C ASP A 33 1.40 -1.85 -5.67
N GLN A 34 2.07 -1.09 -4.80
CA GLN A 34 3.51 -0.87 -4.92
C GLN A 34 4.30 -2.19 -4.87
N ALA A 35 4.02 -3.08 -3.91
CA ALA A 35 4.71 -4.35 -3.80
C ALA A 35 4.49 -5.22 -5.03
N LEU A 36 3.25 -5.31 -5.53
CA LEU A 36 2.92 -6.10 -6.72
C LEU A 36 3.62 -5.55 -7.97
N VAL A 37 3.54 -4.24 -8.20
CA VAL A 37 4.21 -3.59 -9.35
C VAL A 37 5.73 -3.79 -9.28
N LYS A 38 6.35 -3.50 -8.14
CA LYS A 38 7.81 -3.62 -7.99
C LYS A 38 8.28 -5.07 -8.12
N THR A 39 7.49 -6.03 -7.63
CA THR A 39 7.76 -7.46 -7.81
C THR A 39 7.72 -7.84 -9.29
N ALA A 40 6.66 -7.47 -10.02
CA ALA A 40 6.54 -7.77 -11.44
C ALA A 40 7.70 -7.20 -12.26
N LEU A 41 8.06 -5.94 -12.02
CA LEU A 41 9.17 -5.28 -12.71
C LEU A 41 10.54 -5.90 -12.39
N LEU A 42 10.75 -6.35 -11.15
CA LEU A 42 11.97 -7.08 -10.77
C LEU A 42 12.05 -8.47 -11.41
N SER A 43 10.90 -9.11 -11.61
CA SER A 43 10.79 -10.39 -12.34
C SER A 43 10.95 -10.23 -13.86
N GLY A 44 11.24 -9.03 -14.35
CA GLY A 44 11.55 -8.76 -15.76
C GLY A 44 10.35 -8.38 -16.64
N LEU A 45 9.14 -8.25 -16.08
CA LEU A 45 7.99 -7.80 -16.83
C LEU A 45 8.16 -6.32 -17.22
N SER A 46 7.72 -5.96 -18.42
CA SER A 46 7.58 -4.57 -18.82
C SER A 46 6.43 -3.89 -18.08
N GLN A 47 6.38 -2.55 -18.10
CA GLN A 47 5.26 -1.79 -17.53
C GLN A 47 3.93 -2.12 -18.19
N SER A 48 3.93 -2.43 -19.50
CA SER A 48 2.71 -2.76 -20.24
C SER A 48 2.19 -4.16 -19.86
N GLU A 49 3.08 -5.13 -19.68
CA GLU A 49 2.71 -6.48 -19.21
C GLU A 49 2.23 -6.44 -17.76
N THR A 50 2.91 -5.67 -16.91
CA THR A 50 2.49 -5.44 -15.51
C THR A 50 1.11 -4.80 -15.44
N ALA A 51 0.87 -3.76 -16.26
CA ALA A 51 -0.43 -3.10 -16.34
C ALA A 51 -1.55 -4.07 -16.71
N LYS A 52 -1.31 -4.90 -17.74
CA LYS A 52 -2.26 -5.92 -18.19
C LYS A 52 -2.51 -6.99 -17.12
N ALA A 53 -1.45 -7.49 -16.48
CA ALA A 53 -1.53 -8.56 -15.49
C ALA A 53 -2.28 -8.12 -14.22
N LEU A 54 -2.06 -6.88 -13.78
CA LEU A 54 -2.66 -6.35 -12.55
C LEU A 54 -3.96 -5.56 -12.78
N GLY A 55 -4.46 -5.52 -14.02
CA GLY A 55 -5.71 -4.82 -14.35
C GLY A 55 -5.66 -3.30 -14.11
N MET A 56 -4.47 -2.69 -14.22
CA MET A 56 -4.24 -1.27 -13.95
C MET A 56 -3.78 -0.52 -15.19
N SER A 57 -3.89 0.81 -15.18
CA SER A 57 -3.37 1.62 -16.28
C SER A 57 -1.83 1.64 -16.27
N LYS A 58 -1.19 1.77 -17.44
CA LYS A 58 0.27 1.97 -17.53
C LYS A 58 0.74 3.21 -16.75
N LYS A 59 -0.11 4.25 -16.68
CA LYS A 59 0.15 5.46 -15.86
C LYS A 59 0.22 5.12 -14.37
N THR A 60 -0.67 4.26 -13.89
CA THR A 60 -0.69 3.76 -12.51
C THR A 60 0.58 2.97 -12.20
N VAL A 61 0.94 2.00 -13.06
CA VAL A 61 2.21 1.23 -12.95
C VAL A 61 3.40 2.18 -12.86
N ASN A 62 3.51 3.13 -13.79
CA ASN A 62 4.62 4.09 -13.80
C ASN A 62 4.65 4.97 -12.54
N THR A 63 3.49 5.28 -11.95
CA THR A 63 3.41 6.04 -10.69
C THR A 63 4.00 5.22 -9.55
N HIS A 64 3.62 3.95 -9.38
CA HIS A 64 4.18 3.07 -8.34
C HIS A 64 5.66 2.74 -8.58
N ALA A 65 6.07 2.59 -9.84
CA ALA A 65 7.44 2.25 -10.20
C ALA A 65 8.44 3.37 -9.91
N ARG A 66 7.99 4.64 -9.93
CA ARG A 66 8.84 5.83 -9.71
C ARG A 66 8.80 6.36 -8.29
N ARG A 67 7.79 5.98 -7.51
CA ARG A 67 7.66 6.42 -6.12
C ARG A 67 8.47 5.51 -5.20
N PRO A 68 9.24 6.09 -4.26
CA PRO A 68 9.81 5.32 -3.18
C PRO A 68 8.69 4.62 -2.41
N TRP A 69 8.98 3.44 -1.88
CA TRP A 69 8.06 2.75 -1.01
C TRP A 69 7.75 3.63 0.21
N VAL A 70 6.49 3.69 0.62
CA VAL A 70 6.04 4.69 1.60
C VAL A 70 6.84 4.67 2.91
N PRO A 71 7.14 3.50 3.49
CA PRO A 71 8.06 3.42 4.64
C PRO A 71 9.47 3.95 4.36
N THR A 72 10.02 3.73 3.15
CA THR A 72 11.29 4.32 2.73
C THR A 72 11.19 5.85 2.65
N ALA A 73 10.08 6.38 2.12
CA ALA A 73 9.85 7.83 1.98
C ALA A 73 9.57 8.52 3.34
N ALA A 74 8.99 7.79 4.30
CA ALA A 74 8.59 8.29 5.61
C ALA A 74 9.73 8.37 6.63
N ALA A 75 10.98 8.07 6.26
CA ALA A 75 12.20 8.24 7.08
C ALA A 75 12.51 9.72 7.46
N LYS A 76 11.50 10.60 7.46
CA LYS A 76 11.55 12.02 7.83
C LYS A 76 10.44 12.39 8.83
N GLY A 77 10.23 11.55 9.85
CA GLY A 77 9.37 11.89 11.00
C GLY A 77 7.86 11.83 10.76
N ILE A 78 7.40 11.03 9.80
CA ILE A 78 5.98 10.77 9.58
C ILE A 78 5.60 9.49 10.33
N ASP A 79 4.63 9.58 11.23
CA ASP A 79 4.05 8.41 11.88
C ASP A 79 3.25 7.61 10.86
N LEU A 80 3.74 6.42 10.53
CA LEU A 80 3.07 5.52 9.60
C LEU A 80 2.23 4.51 10.37
N PRO A 81 1.02 4.19 9.89
CA PRO A 81 0.23 3.13 10.49
C PRO A 81 0.98 1.79 10.40
N ASP A 82 0.86 0.96 11.43
CA ASP A 82 1.34 -0.43 11.37
C ASP A 82 0.56 -1.19 10.30
N ALA A 83 1.19 -1.39 9.16
CA ALA A 83 0.61 -2.12 8.03
C ALA A 83 0.78 -3.64 8.15
N THR A 84 1.50 -4.15 9.16
CA THR A 84 1.87 -5.57 9.27
C THR A 84 0.64 -6.50 9.27
N PRO A 85 -0.42 -6.25 10.07
CA PRO A 85 -1.62 -7.11 10.04
C PRO A 85 -2.32 -7.10 8.68
N PHE A 86 -2.32 -5.95 8.00
CA PHE A 86 -2.89 -5.80 6.67
C PHE A 86 -2.08 -6.58 5.63
N TYR A 87 -0.75 -6.51 5.67
CA TYR A 87 0.11 -7.32 4.80
C TYR A 87 -0.10 -8.81 5.02
N ARG A 88 -0.11 -9.28 6.28
CA ARG A 88 -0.36 -10.69 6.59
C ARG A 88 -1.69 -11.16 6.00
N TYR A 89 -2.74 -10.34 6.12
CA TYR A 89 -4.04 -10.65 5.53
C TYR A 89 -3.98 -10.78 3.99
N ILE A 90 -3.27 -9.87 3.31
CA ILE A 90 -3.18 -9.85 1.85
C ILE A 90 -2.25 -10.93 1.29
N PHE A 91 -1.10 -11.15 1.92
CA PHE A 91 -0.06 -12.07 1.45
C PHE A 91 -0.14 -13.47 2.08
N GLY A 92 -1.07 -13.69 3.01
CA GLY A 92 -1.42 -14.99 3.58
C GLY A 92 -0.51 -15.50 4.70
N SER A 93 0.68 -14.93 4.89
CA SER A 93 1.60 -15.27 5.98
C SER A 93 2.54 -14.11 6.33
N ASP A 94 3.16 -14.19 7.52
CA ASP A 94 4.16 -13.22 7.95
C ASP A 94 5.41 -13.26 7.05
N ASP A 95 5.81 -14.46 6.58
CA ASP A 95 6.94 -14.62 5.67
C ASP A 95 6.70 -13.98 4.30
N SER A 96 5.52 -14.20 3.71
CA SER A 96 5.16 -13.59 2.42
C SER A 96 5.02 -12.07 2.55
N ALA A 97 4.49 -11.58 3.68
CA ALA A 97 4.45 -10.16 4.00
C ALA A 97 5.86 -9.55 4.08
N ALA A 98 6.77 -10.20 4.81
CA ALA A 98 8.17 -9.77 4.90
C ALA A 98 8.88 -9.79 3.54
N ALA A 99 8.63 -10.80 2.71
CA ALA A 99 9.18 -10.88 1.36
C ALA A 99 8.68 -9.76 0.44
N ALA A 100 7.40 -9.38 0.54
CA ALA A 100 6.85 -8.25 -0.20
C ALA A 100 7.52 -6.92 0.20
N ILE A 101 7.70 -6.70 1.51
CA ILE A 101 8.43 -5.55 2.07
C ILE A 101 9.88 -5.52 1.57
N ALA A 102 10.59 -6.65 1.67
CA ALA A 102 11.97 -6.77 1.22
C ALA A 102 12.12 -6.48 -0.28
N THR A 103 11.14 -6.90 -1.09
CA THR A 103 11.11 -6.63 -2.53
C THR A 103 10.97 -5.14 -2.83
N CYS A 104 10.11 -4.42 -2.11
CA CYS A 104 10.01 -2.97 -2.23
C CYS A 104 11.33 -2.28 -1.89
N LYS A 105 11.96 -2.64 -0.76
CA LYS A 105 13.27 -2.09 -0.36
C LYS A 105 14.36 -2.39 -1.39
N ARG A 106 14.38 -3.61 -1.94
CA ARG A 106 15.31 -4.00 -3.01
C ARG A 106 15.10 -3.17 -4.27
N TYR A 107 13.85 -3.04 -4.72
CA TYR A 107 13.52 -2.23 -5.89
C TYR A 107 13.97 -0.78 -5.71
N ASP A 108 13.65 -0.15 -4.57
CA ASP A 108 14.04 1.24 -4.29
C ASP A 108 15.56 1.42 -4.34
N ARG A 109 16.31 0.47 -3.79
CA ARG A 109 17.78 0.47 -3.83
C ARG A 109 18.33 0.33 -5.25
N GLU A 110 17.87 -0.69 -5.99
CA GLU A 110 18.43 -1.06 -7.30
C GLU A 110 17.99 -0.12 -8.43
N ARG A 111 16.75 0.36 -8.39
CA ARG A 111 16.12 1.09 -9.51
C ARG A 111 15.89 2.57 -9.23
N LEU A 112 15.75 2.96 -7.96
CA LEU A 112 15.56 4.36 -7.57
C LEU A 112 16.78 4.96 -6.87
N HIS A 113 17.81 4.15 -6.58
CA HIS A 113 19.03 4.56 -5.89
C HIS A 113 18.76 5.21 -4.52
N ILE A 114 17.75 4.69 -3.80
CA ILE A 114 17.39 5.14 -2.45
C ILE A 114 17.89 4.11 -1.45
N GLU A 115 18.85 4.52 -0.63
CA GLU A 115 19.31 3.71 0.50
C GLU A 115 18.29 3.80 1.63
N THR A 116 17.74 2.66 2.02
CA THR A 116 16.91 2.53 3.22
C THR A 116 17.85 2.31 4.41
N TYR A 117 17.89 3.27 5.33
CA TYR A 117 18.57 3.13 6.63
C TYR A 117 17.76 2.25 7.58
#